data_AF-A0A554S7W2-F1
#
_entry.id   AF-A0A554S7W2-F1
#
_cell.length_a   1.000
_cell.length_b   1.000
_cell.length_c   1.000
_cell.angle_alpha   90.00
_cell.angle_beta   90.00
_cell.angle_gamma   90.00
#
_symmetry.space_group_name_H-M   'P 1'
#
loop_
_entity.id
_entity.type
_entity.pdbx_description
1 polymer ?
#
loop_
_entity_poly.entity_id
_entity_poly.type
_entity_poly.pdbx_seq_one_letter_code
_entity_poly.pdbx_strand_id
1 'polypeptide(L)'
;MVDRGGLESHEWKRVERLEAVWELAKRGLGASGSAADSGLGEVITEPKRRSRTPLTAKQIDAIHTARDDGESVMSIARRFEVSRMTVWEKTRTRQKPRPAEKTG
;
A
#
# COMPACT_ATOMS: atom_id res chain seq x y z
N MET A 1 -17.99 26.63 20.01
CA MET A 1 -17.86 25.98 21.33
C MET A 1 -17.37 24.58 21.04
N VAL A 2 -16.05 24.35 21.13
CA VAL A 2 -15.42 23.06 20.81
C VAL A 2 -15.54 22.18 22.05
N ASP A 3 -15.89 20.91 21.87
CA ASP A 3 -16.05 19.98 22.98
C ASP A 3 -14.69 19.62 23.62
N ARG A 4 -14.68 19.00 24.81
CA ARG A 4 -13.46 18.72 25.62
C ARG A 4 -12.31 18.02 24.88
N GLY A 5 -12.58 17.41 23.72
CA GLY A 5 -11.61 16.71 22.88
C GLY A 5 -11.08 17.48 21.67
N GLY A 6 -11.42 18.76 21.48
CA GLY A 6 -10.90 19.57 20.36
C GLY A 6 -11.52 19.23 18.99
N LEU A 7 -12.54 18.39 18.95
CA LEU A 7 -13.23 17.94 17.74
C LEU A 7 -14.46 18.80 17.46
N GLU A 8 -14.67 19.13 16.20
CA GLU A 8 -15.86 19.85 15.73
C GLU A 8 -17.10 18.94 15.81
N SER A 9 -18.31 19.51 15.95
CA SER A 9 -19.54 18.74 16.21
C SER A 9 -19.86 17.67 15.15
N HIS A 10 -19.40 17.87 13.92
CA HIS A 10 -19.58 16.91 12.83
C HIS A 10 -18.62 15.71 12.92
N GLU A 11 -17.47 15.90 13.56
CA GLU A 11 -16.49 14.84 13.80
C GLU A 11 -16.98 13.91 14.90
N TRP A 12 -17.58 14.46 15.97
CA TRP A 12 -18.24 13.68 17.01
C TRP A 12 -19.38 12.80 16.48
N LYS A 13 -20.22 13.33 15.59
CA LYS A 13 -21.29 12.53 14.94
C LYS A 13 -20.74 11.37 14.11
N ARG A 14 -19.53 11.48 13.56
CA ARG A 14 -18.89 10.37 12.83
C ARG A 14 -18.35 9.33 13.80
N VAL A 15 -17.73 9.74 14.90
CA VAL A 15 -17.24 8.83 15.96
C VAL A 15 -18.41 8.04 16.55
N GLU A 16 -19.50 8.70 16.90
CA GLU A 16 -20.70 8.06 17.46
C GLU A 16 -21.30 7.03 16.49
N ARG A 17 -21.34 7.32 15.18
CA ARG A 17 -21.78 6.34 14.17
C ARG A 17 -20.83 5.15 14.07
N LEU A 18 -19.53 5.36 14.17
CA LEU A 18 -18.54 4.29 14.13
C LEU A 18 -18.63 3.40 15.37
N GLU A 19 -18.82 3.98 16.55
CA GLU A 19 -19.05 3.24 17.80
C GLU A 19 -20.34 2.41 17.73
N ALA A 20 -21.43 2.98 17.19
CA ALA A 20 -22.69 2.24 17.02
C ALA A 20 -22.54 1.04 16.07
N VAL A 21 -21.84 1.21 14.94
CA VAL A 21 -21.56 0.11 14.00
C VAL A 21 -20.65 -0.94 14.64
N TRP A 22 -19.67 -0.52 15.43
CA TRP A 22 -18.76 -1.39 16.16
C TRP A 22 -19.47 -2.27 17.20
N GLU A 23 -20.37 -1.69 18.00
CA GLU A 23 -21.20 -2.45 18.95
C GLU A 23 -22.15 -3.42 18.25
N LEU A 24 -22.73 -3.01 17.12
CA LEU A 24 -23.58 -3.87 16.30
C LEU A 24 -22.80 -5.07 15.75
N ALA A 25 -21.59 -4.84 15.23
CA ALA A 25 -20.72 -5.90 14.73
C ALA A 25 -20.34 -6.91 15.83
N LYS A 26 -19.97 -6.43 17.03
CA LYS A 26 -19.69 -7.31 18.18
C LYS A 26 -20.90 -8.15 18.57
N ARG A 27 -22.12 -7.60 18.50
CA ARG A 27 -23.36 -8.35 18.77
C ARG A 27 -23.69 -9.38 17.69
N GLY A 28 -23.42 -9.09 16.42
CA GLY A 28 -23.60 -10.04 15.30
C GLY A 28 -22.61 -11.22 15.33
N LEU A 29 -21.40 -10.99 15.85
CA LEU A 29 -20.40 -12.04 16.09
C LEU A 29 -20.80 -13.05 17.18
N GLY A 30 -21.74 -12.71 18.07
CA GLY A 30 -22.24 -13.59 19.13
C GLY A 30 -23.43 -14.46 18.75
N ALA A 31 -24.07 -14.23 17.59
CA ALA A 31 -25.28 -14.95 17.17
C ALA A 31 -25.05 -16.01 16.08
N SER A 32 -23.84 -16.12 15.53
CA SER A 32 -23.52 -17.10 14.49
C SER A 32 -23.02 -18.42 15.10
N GLY A 33 -23.87 -19.06 15.89
CA GLY A 33 -23.71 -20.45 16.32
C GLY A 33 -24.76 -21.32 15.63
N SER A 34 -24.29 -22.19 14.72
CA SER A 34 -25.01 -23.34 14.15
C SER A 34 -26.02 -23.09 13.00
N ALA A 35 -25.54 -23.26 11.77
CA ALA A 35 -26.23 -24.06 10.76
C ALA A 35 -25.17 -24.72 9.87
N ALA A 36 -25.13 -26.05 9.91
CA ALA A 36 -24.27 -26.85 9.07
C ALA A 36 -24.83 -26.96 7.65
N ASP A 37 -23.87 -27.05 6.73
CA ASP A 37 -23.84 -27.88 5.54
C ASP A 37 -24.21 -27.30 4.17
N SER A 38 -23.16 -27.29 3.35
CA SER A 38 -23.10 -27.64 1.93
C SER A 38 -24.01 -26.92 0.94
N GLY A 39 -23.41 -25.91 0.31
CA GLY A 39 -23.75 -25.54 -1.05
C GLY A 39 -23.03 -24.27 -1.42
N LEU A 40 -22.16 -24.35 -2.42
CA LEU A 40 -21.34 -23.25 -2.96
C LEU A 40 -20.01 -23.04 -2.22
N GLY A 41 -19.25 -24.13 -2.07
CA GLY A 41 -17.79 -24.05 -2.20
C GLY A 41 -17.44 -23.63 -3.64
N GLU A 42 -17.76 -22.39 -3.99
CA GLU A 42 -17.21 -21.69 -5.14
C GLU A 42 -15.71 -21.96 -5.13
N VAL A 43 -15.17 -22.42 -6.26
CA VAL A 43 -13.78 -22.81 -6.42
C VAL A 43 -12.90 -21.61 -6.03
N ILE A 44 -12.52 -21.52 -4.77
CA ILE A 44 -11.47 -20.62 -4.30
C ILE A 44 -10.18 -21.26 -4.82
N THR A 45 -9.87 -20.96 -6.08
CA THR A 45 -8.52 -21.12 -6.58
C THR A 45 -7.66 -20.18 -5.75
N GLU A 46 -6.78 -20.76 -4.93
CA GLU A 46 -5.73 -20.03 -4.23
C GLU A 46 -5.14 -18.99 -5.20
N PRO A 47 -5.15 -17.68 -4.86
CA PRO A 47 -4.62 -16.64 -5.74
C PRO A 47 -3.16 -16.94 -6.08
N LYS A 48 -2.93 -17.59 -7.23
CA LYS A 48 -1.59 -17.98 -7.65
C LYS A 48 -0.87 -16.73 -8.15
N ARG A 49 0.04 -16.22 -7.32
CA ARG A 49 0.94 -15.14 -7.73
C ARG A 49 1.65 -15.56 -9.01
N ARG A 50 1.53 -14.74 -10.06
CA ARG A 50 2.29 -14.94 -11.31
C ARG A 50 3.78 -15.00 -10.94
N SER A 51 4.49 -15.99 -11.48
CA SER A 51 5.94 -16.09 -11.32
C SER A 51 6.56 -14.82 -11.89
N ARG A 52 7.00 -13.94 -11.01
CA ARG A 52 7.65 -12.70 -11.40
C ARG A 52 9.01 -13.06 -11.98
N THR A 53 9.28 -12.71 -13.23
CA THR A 53 10.62 -12.85 -13.79
C THR A 53 11.58 -12.02 -12.94
N PRO A 54 12.56 -12.66 -12.26
CA PRO A 54 13.50 -11.92 -11.44
C PRO A 54 14.34 -11.03 -12.34
N LEU A 55 14.52 -9.77 -11.93
CA LEU A 55 15.42 -8.85 -12.62
C LEU A 55 16.85 -9.38 -12.49
N THR A 56 17.55 -9.48 -13.62
CA THR A 56 18.96 -9.86 -13.63
C THR A 56 19.82 -8.75 -13.02
N ALA A 57 20.99 -9.11 -12.46
CA ALA A 57 21.93 -8.13 -11.89
C ALA A 57 22.29 -7.03 -12.90
N LYS A 58 22.54 -7.42 -14.17
CA LYS A 58 22.81 -6.49 -15.27
C LYS A 58 21.67 -5.48 -15.51
N GLN A 59 20.41 -5.90 -15.39
CA GLN A 59 19.27 -4.99 -15.52
C GLN A 59 19.18 -4.01 -14.34
N ILE A 60 19.51 -4.47 -13.13
CA ILE A 60 19.54 -3.61 -11.94
C ILE A 60 20.65 -2.57 -12.08
N ASP A 61 21.83 -2.95 -12.56
CA ASP A 61 22.92 -2.01 -12.79
C ASP A 61 22.56 -0.98 -13.86
N ALA A 62 21.92 -1.40 -14.96
CA ALA A 62 21.44 -0.48 -15.97
C ALA A 62 20.35 0.49 -15.44
N ILE A 63 19.49 0.04 -14.53
CA ILE A 63 18.52 0.90 -13.83
C ILE A 63 19.23 1.92 -12.95
N HIS A 64 20.31 1.53 -12.27
CA HIS A 64 21.12 2.44 -11.46
C HIS A 64 21.83 3.48 -12.34
N THR A 65 22.51 3.04 -13.41
CA THR A 65 23.19 3.94 -14.34
C THR A 65 22.24 4.96 -14.93
N ALA A 66 21.07 4.53 -15.44
CA ALA A 66 20.07 5.45 -15.98
C ALA A 66 19.55 6.46 -14.94
N ARG A 67 19.55 6.09 -13.65
CA ARG A 67 19.18 7.00 -12.56
C ARG A 67 20.27 8.03 -12.25
N ASP A 68 21.52 7.61 -12.27
CA ASP A 68 22.67 8.49 -12.09
C ASP A 68 22.80 9.46 -13.28
N ASP A 69 22.40 9.02 -14.48
CA ASP A 69 22.27 9.83 -15.70
C ASP A 69 21.06 10.80 -15.67
N GLY A 70 20.21 10.72 -14.64
CA GLY A 70 19.07 11.61 -14.44
C GLY A 70 17.76 11.19 -15.14
N GLU A 71 17.67 9.99 -15.70
CA GLU A 71 16.43 9.52 -16.34
C GLU A 71 15.26 9.38 -15.36
N SER A 72 14.04 9.66 -15.82
CA SER A 72 12.82 9.58 -14.99
C SER A 72 12.46 8.13 -14.62
N VAL A 73 11.77 7.94 -13.48
CA VAL A 73 11.32 6.59 -13.05
C VAL A 73 10.38 5.97 -14.07
N MET A 74 9.56 6.81 -14.71
CA MET A 74 8.60 6.38 -15.73
C MET A 74 9.31 5.90 -17.00
N SER A 75 10.35 6.61 -17.44
CA SER A 75 11.15 6.24 -18.61
C SER A 75 11.83 4.88 -18.41
N ILE A 76 12.48 4.70 -17.26
CA ILE A 76 13.15 3.45 -16.91
C ILE A 76 12.13 2.30 -16.77
N ALA A 77 11.01 2.53 -16.08
CA ALA A 77 9.95 1.53 -15.92
C ALA A 77 9.42 1.02 -17.27
N ARG A 78 9.23 1.94 -18.23
CA ARG A 78 8.79 1.60 -19.59
C ARG A 78 9.86 0.84 -20.37
N ARG A 79 11.13 1.24 -20.27
CA ARG A 79 12.26 0.60 -20.98
C ARG A 79 12.50 -0.83 -20.53
N PHE A 80 12.35 -1.12 -19.24
CA PHE A 80 12.58 -2.45 -18.68
C PHE A 80 11.29 -3.26 -18.48
N GLU A 81 10.13 -2.73 -18.90
CA GLU A 81 8.80 -3.33 -18.69
C GLU A 81 8.53 -3.73 -17.23
N VAL A 82 9.00 -2.91 -16.29
CA VAL A 82 8.86 -3.16 -14.85
C VAL A 82 7.90 -2.14 -14.25
N SER A 83 7.18 -2.55 -13.20
CA SER A 83 6.44 -1.62 -12.35
C SER A 83 7.34 -0.50 -11.83
N ARG A 84 6.80 0.73 -11.83
CA ARG A 84 7.41 1.94 -11.24
C ARG A 84 7.89 1.71 -9.81
N MET A 85 7.12 0.95 -9.02
CA MET A 85 7.47 0.63 -7.63
C MET A 85 8.80 -0.11 -7.52
N THR A 86 9.09 -1.00 -8.46
CA THR A 86 10.33 -1.78 -8.43
C THR A 86 11.53 -0.96 -8.85
N VAL A 87 11.36 -0.06 -9.81
CA VAL A 87 12.40 0.92 -10.13
C VAL A 87 12.67 1.81 -8.92
N TRP A 88 11.63 2.26 -8.22
CA TRP A 88 11.77 3.05 -7.01
C TRP A 88 12.47 2.29 -5.88
N GLU A 89 12.07 1.04 -5.60
CA GLU A 89 12.71 0.18 -4.60
C GLU A 89 14.21 0.00 -4.86
N LYS A 90 14.60 -0.20 -6.12
CA LYS A 90 16.02 -0.39 -6.48
C LYS A 90 16.85 0.89 -6.38
N THR A 91 16.22 2.05 -6.50
CA THR A 91 16.93 3.33 -6.64
C THR A 91 16.86 4.18 -5.39
N ARG A 92 15.91 3.92 -4.48
CA ARG A 92 15.78 4.58 -3.17
C ARG A 92 17.00 4.38 -2.28
N THR A 93 17.65 3.22 -2.32
CA THR A 93 18.82 2.92 -1.50
C THR A 93 20.05 3.77 -1.86
N ARG A 94 20.07 4.38 -3.06
CA ARG A 94 21.15 5.25 -3.54
C ARG A 94 20.87 6.74 -3.42
N GLN A 95 19.65 7.17 -3.09
CA GLN A 95 19.40 8.60 -2.86
C GLN A 95 20.13 9.06 -1.60
N LYS A 96 21.35 9.57 -1.78
CA LYS A 96 22.06 10.33 -0.76
C LYS A 96 21.23 11.59 -0.46
N PRO A 97 21.00 11.96 0.81
CA PRO A 97 20.31 13.21 1.12
C PRO A 97 21.08 14.36 0.46
N ARG A 98 20.35 15.17 -0.32
CA ARG A 98 20.84 16.42 -0.90
C ARG A 98 21.46 17.25 0.23
N PRO A 99 22.75 17.63 0.18
CA PRO A 99 23.31 18.47 1.23
C PRO A 99 22.52 19.77 1.25
N ALA A 100 22.01 20.14 2.44
CA ALA A 100 21.34 21.41 2.65
C ALA A 100 22.30 22.53 2.23
N GLU A 101 21.86 23.33 1.25
CA GLU A 101 22.53 24.57 0.89
C GLU A 101 22.61 25.43 2.16
N LYS A 102 23.82 25.53 2.73
CA LYS A 102 24.10 26.56 3.72
C LYS A 102 24.17 27.89 2.98
N THR A 103 23.08 28.63 3.00
CA THR A 103 23.08 30.07 2.73
C THR A 103 24.06 30.72 3.71
N GLY A 104 25.13 31.30 3.17
CA GLY A 104 26.04 32.19 3.89
C GLY A 104 25.48 33.60 4.01
#